data_AF-A0A4Z1BZ11-F1
#
_entry.id   AF-A0A4Z1BZ11-F1
#
_cell.length_a   1.000
_cell.length_b   1.000
_cell.length_c   1.000
_cell.angle_alpha   90.00
_cell.angle_beta   90.00
_cell.angle_gamma   90.00
#
_symmetry.space_group_name_H-M   'P 1'
#
loop_
_entity.id
_entity.type
_entity.pdbx_description
1 polymer ?
#
loop_
_entity_poly.entity_id
_entity_poly.type
_entity_poly.pdbx_seq_one_letter_code
_entity_poly.pdbx_strand_id
1 'polypeptide(L)' 'MDKRAMLIAELDEESRVAWLWRADPGKRPKAVKNAATCLRELDNLMLFGAPKPEIEAWLREQSDQQVTSPREL' A
#
# COMPACT_ATOMS: atom_id res chain seq x y z
N MET A 1 -6.15 -21.30 6.77
CA MET A 1 -6.25 -20.01 6.05
C MET A 1 -5.25 -19.06 6.68
N ASP A 2 -4.35 -18.50 5.89
CA ASP A 2 -3.37 -17.53 6.38
C ASP A 2 -4.10 -16.32 6.96
N LYS A 3 -3.74 -15.90 8.18
CA LYS A 3 -4.42 -14.82 8.92
C LYS A 3 -3.71 -13.48 8.75
N ARG A 4 -2.73 -13.40 7.85
CA ARG A 4 -2.01 -12.16 7.57
C ARG A 4 -2.89 -11.22 6.76
N ALA A 5 -2.73 -9.92 7.01
CA ALA A 5 -3.29 -8.91 6.13
C ALA A 5 -2.58 -8.93 4.78
N MET A 6 -3.30 -8.51 3.73
CA MET A 6 -2.81 -8.49 2.36
C MET A 6 -2.81 -7.06 1.79
N LEU A 7 -1.78 -6.70 1.04
CA LEU A 7 -1.79 -5.56 0.14
C LEU A 7 -2.14 -6.03 -1.27
N ILE A 8 -3.12 -5.35 -1.86
CA ILE A 8 -3.62 -5.59 -3.21
C ILE A 8 -3.24 -4.36 -4.02
N ALA A 9 -2.40 -4.53 -5.03
CA ALA A 9 -2.01 -3.50 -5.97
C ALA A 9 -2.83 -3.62 -7.25
N GLU A 10 -3.32 -2.48 -7.74
CA GLU A 10 -3.81 -2.34 -9.11
C GLU A 10 -2.78 -1.54 -9.90
N LEU A 11 -2.51 -2.02 -11.12
CA LEU A 11 -1.52 -1.45 -12.01
C LEU A 11 -2.20 -0.53 -13.03
N ASP A 12 -1.51 0.55 -13.42
CA ASP A 12 -1.88 1.37 -14.58
C ASP A 12 -1.49 0.68 -15.91
N GLU A 13 -1.77 1.37 -17.03
CA GLU A 13 -1.43 0.89 -18.38
C GLU A 13 0.09 0.75 -18.61
N GLU A 14 0.91 1.43 -17.80
CA GLU A 14 2.38 1.36 -17.83
C GLU A 14 2.93 0.30 -16.86
N SER A 15 2.06 -0.55 -16.30
CA SER A 15 2.40 -1.58 -15.32
C SER A 15 3.00 -1.03 -14.01
N ARG A 16 2.66 0.21 -13.62
CA ARG A 16 3.05 0.79 -12.32
C ARG A 16 1.89 0.73 -11.36
N VAL A 17 2.16 0.68 -10.05
CA VAL A 17 1.11 0.69 -9.03
C VAL A 17 0.33 2.01 -9.09
N ALA A 18 -0.93 1.95 -9.48
CA ALA A 18 -1.85 3.09 -9.52
C ALA A 18 -2.58 3.25 -8.18
N TRP A 19 -3.03 2.14 -7.62
CA TRP A 19 -3.80 2.08 -6.38
C TRP A 19 -3.37 0.91 -5.50
N LEU A 20 -3.48 1.11 -4.18
CA LEU A 20 -3.16 0.10 -3.19
C LEU A 20 -4.28 -0.01 -2.15
N TRP A 21 -4.77 -1.22 -1.93
CA TRP A 21 -5.72 -1.54 -0.86
C TRP A 21 -5.11 -2.50 0.15
N ARG A 22 -5.51 -2.34 1.42
CA ARG A 22 -5.23 -3.29 2.50
C ARG A 22 -6.48 -4.10 2.79
N ALA A 23 -6.33 -5.42 2.74
CA ALA A 23 -7.34 -6.39 3.13
C ALA A 23 -6.92 -7.06 4.45
N ASP A 24 -7.54 -6.64 5.54
CA ASP A 24 -7.38 -7.31 6.84
C ASP A 24 -8.34 -8.52 6.94
N PRO A 25 -7.98 -9.59 7.67
CA PRO A 25 -8.83 -10.77 7.82
C PRO A 25 -10.24 -10.42 8.33
N GLY A 26 -11.26 -10.94 7.65
CA GLY A 26 -12.66 -10.73 8.01
C GLY A 26 -13.19 -9.31 7.73
N LYS A 27 -12.40 -8.43 7.10
CA LYS A 27 -12.81 -7.08 6.71
C LYS A 27 -12.79 -6.92 5.19
N ARG A 28 -13.60 -5.99 4.68
CA ARG A 28 -13.52 -5.58 3.27
C ARG A 28 -12.20 -4.82 3.02
N PRO A 29 -11.56 -5.00 1.85
CA PRO A 29 -10.39 -4.20 1.47
C PRO A 29 -10.69 -2.71 1.53
N LYS A 30 -9.72 -1.92 1.98
CA LYS A 30 -9.81 -0.45 2.05
C LYS A 30 -8.56 0.18 1.45
N ALA A 31 -8.73 1.33 0.80
CA ALA A 31 -7.60 2.08 0.27
C ALA A 31 -6.58 2.38 1.39
N VAL A 32 -5.30 2.23 1.07
CA VAL A 32 -4.21 2.50 2.00
C VAL A 32 -4.17 4.00 2.31
N LYS A 33 -4.47 4.36 3.56
CA LYS A 33 -4.44 5.75 4.02
C LYS A 33 -3.14 6.16 4.70
N ASN A 34 -2.39 5.18 5.22
CA ASN A 34 -1.13 5.41 5.93
C ASN A 34 -0.06 4.53 5.28
N ALA A 35 0.60 5.10 4.27
CA ALA A 35 1.62 4.40 3.48
C ALA A 35 2.84 4.04 4.35
N ALA A 36 3.25 4.94 5.26
CA ALA A 36 4.36 4.71 6.19
C ALA A 36 4.17 3.48 7.08
N THR A 37 2.95 3.24 7.57
CA THR A 37 2.65 2.03 8.38
C THR A 37 2.71 0.78 7.54
N CYS A 38 2.15 0.81 6.32
CA CYS A 38 2.22 -0.34 5.41
C CYS A 38 3.66 -0.65 4.99
N LEU A 39 4.51 0.38 4.82
CA LEU A 39 5.93 0.22 4.52
C LEU A 39 6.69 -0.49 5.65
N ARG A 40 6.41 -0.14 6.91
CA ARG A 40 7.02 -0.79 8.09
C ARG A 40 6.59 -2.24 8.26
N GLU A 41 5.35 -2.55 7.87
CA GLU A 41 4.78 -3.89 8.01
C GLU A 41 5.00 -4.77 6.76
N LEU A 42 5.64 -4.25 5.71
CA LEU A 42 5.62 -4.85 4.36
C LEU A 42 6.08 -6.31 4.34
N ASP A 43 7.09 -6.68 5.12
CA ASP A 43 7.60 -8.06 5.24
C ASP A 43 6.63 -9.04 5.91
N ASN A 44 5.65 -8.52 6.65
CA ASN A 44 4.64 -9.31 7.37
C ASN A 44 3.30 -9.38 6.63
N LEU A 45 3.16 -8.64 5.53
CA LEU A 45 1.95 -8.59 4.70
C LEU A 45 2.07 -9.56 3.52
N MET A 46 0.95 -10.15 3.13
CA MET A 46 0.87 -10.83 1.84
C MET A 46 0.72 -9.78 0.73
N LEU A 47 1.29 -10.04 -0.46
CA LEU A 47 1.25 -9.10 -1.57
C LEU A 47 0.55 -9.74 -2.77
N PHE A 48 -0.29 -8.96 -3.46
CA PHE A 48 -1.01 -9.38 -4.65
C PHE A 48 -1.05 -8.24 -5.69
N GLY A 49 -0.99 -8.59 -6.98
CA GLY A 49 -1.11 -7.65 -8.10
C GLY A 49 0.20 -7.02 -8.58
N ALA A 50 1.19 -6.87 -7.70
CA ALA A 50 2.50 -6.31 -8.03
C ALA A 50 3.61 -6.96 -7.17
N PRO A 51 4.88 -7.00 -7.65
CA PRO A 51 6.00 -7.47 -6.87
C PRO A 51 6.36 -6.49 -5.74
N LYS A 52 7.00 -7.01 -4.68
CA LYS A 52 7.38 -6.22 -3.49
C LYS A 52 8.10 -4.89 -3.81
N PRO A 53 9.09 -4.83 -4.72
CA PRO A 53 9.81 -3.59 -4.99
C PRO A 53 8.93 -2.47 -5.53
N GLU A 54 7.94 -2.79 -6.38
CA GLU A 54 7.02 -1.80 -6.94
C GLU A 54 6.03 -1.28 -5.89
N ILE A 55 5.51 -2.17 -5.04
CA ILE A 55 4.68 -1.78 -3.89
C ILE A 55 5.47 -0.93 -2.91
N GLU A 56 6.74 -1.28 -2.65
CA GLU A 56 7.62 -0.51 -1.76
C GLU A 56 7.89 0.89 -2.31
N ALA A 57 8.19 1.00 -3.60
CA ALA A 57 8.42 2.28 -4.27
C ALA A 57 7.19 3.19 -4.17
N TRP A 58 6.00 2.66 -4.47
CA TRP A 58 4.75 3.41 -4.35
C TRP A 58 4.48 3.85 -2.90
N LEU A 59 4.67 2.95 -1.92
CA LEU A 59 4.47 3.28 -0.50
C LEU A 59 5.43 4.38 -0.02
N ARG A 60 6.68 4.40 -0.52
CA ARG A 60 7.65 5.46 -0.22
C ARG A 60 7.20 6.79 -0.80
N GLU A 61 6.85 6.83 -2.09
CA GLU A 61 6.36 8.03 -2.76
C GLU A 61 5.13 8.63 -2.05
N GLN A 62 4.15 7.78 -1.73
CA GLN A 62 2.93 8.22 -1.03
C GLN A 62 3.22 8.67 0.40
N SER A 63 4.17 8.03 1.10
CA SER A 63 4.60 8.47 2.43
C SER A 63 5.24 9.85 2.38
N ASP A 64 6.09 10.11 1.39
CA ASP A 64 6.76 11.40 1.23
C ASP A 64 5.74 12.51 0.87
N GLN A 65 4.77 12.20 0.01
CA GLN A 65 3.66 13.13 -0.29
C GLN A 65 2.82 13.49 0.94
N GLN A 66 2.56 12.52 1.83
CA GLN A 66 1.86 12.78 3.11
C GLN A 66 2.66 13.67 4.07
N VAL A 67 4.00 13.64 4.00
CA VAL A 67 4.87 14.53 4.79
C VAL A 67 4.91 15.94 4.21
N THR A 68 4.83 16.07 2.89
CA THR A 68 4.93 17.37 2.20
C THR A 68 3.63 18.17 2.11
N SER A 69 2.47 17.62 2.49
CA SER A 69 1.22 18.38 2.52
C SER A 69 1.26 19.35 3.72
N PRO A 70 1.47 20.66 3.52
CA PRO A 70 1.38 21.60 4.63
C PRO A 70 -0.08 21.60 5.06
N ARG A 71 -0.31 21.43 6.36
CA ARG A 71 -1.56 21.89 6.95
C ARG A 71 -1.58 23.41 6.72
N GLU A 72 -2.24 23.86 5.66
CA GLU A 72 -2.65 25.26 5.58
C GLU A 72 -3.63 25.48 6.73
N LEU A 73 -3.18 26.27 7.70
CA LEU A 73 -3.92 26.77 8.85
C LEU A 73 -4.67 28.04 8.46
#